data_AF-A0A0W8JAL7-F1
#
_entry.id   AF-A0A0W8JAL7-F1
#
_cell.length_a   1.000
_cell.length_b   1.000
_cell.length_c   1.000
_cell.angle_alpha   90.00
_cell.angle_beta   90.00
_cell.angle_gamma   90.00
#
_symmetry.space_group_name_H-M   'P 1'
#
loop_
_entity.id
_entity.type
_entity.pdbx_description
1 polymer ?
#
loop_
_entity_poly.entity_id
_entity_poly.type
_entity_poly.pdbx_seq_one_letter_code
_entity_poly.pdbx_strand_id
1 'polypeptide(L)' 'MLSVSRTNLRAINFYKKYGWKFVRKNPKHRETDFYGLRLNSINVQR' A
#
# COMPACT_ATOMS: atom_id res chain seq x y z
N MET A 1 -1.97 -3.01 -6.14
CA MET A 1 -1.74 -3.32 -4.71
C MET A 1 -0.59 -4.30 -4.63
N LEU A 2 0.33 -4.15 -3.67
CA LEU A 2 1.53 -4.99 -3.51
C LEU A 2 1.68 -5.46 -2.07
N SER A 3 2.09 -6.72 -1.89
CA SER A 3 2.41 -7.30 -0.58
C SER A 3 3.86 -6.96 -0.20
N VAL A 4 4.09 -6.50 1.03
CA VAL A 4 5.42 -6.13 1.52
C VAL A 4 5.65 -6.63 2.93
N SER A 5 6.85 -7.12 3.23
CA SER A 5 7.22 -7.50 4.60
C SER A 5 7.22 -6.27 5.53
N ARG A 6 6.71 -6.44 6.75
CA ARG A 6 6.72 -5.41 7.81
C ARG A 6 8.12 -4.96 8.20
N THR A 7 9.13 -5.81 8.00
CA THR A 7 10.54 -5.49 8.30
C THR A 7 11.29 -4.88 7.12
N ASN A 8 10.68 -4.82 5.93
CA ASN A 8 11.28 -4.15 4.76
C ASN A 8 11.05 -2.63 4.83
N LEU A 9 11.77 -1.98 5.75
CA LEU A 9 11.66 -0.54 5.98
C LEU A 9 11.99 0.30 4.73
N ARG A 10 12.89 -0.20 3.87
CA ARG A 10 13.23 0.47 2.60
C ARG A 10 12.01 0.58 1.70
N ALA A 11 11.28 -0.52 1.49
CA ALA A 11 10.08 -0.53 0.65
C ALA A 11 8.94 0.27 1.30
N ILE A 12 8.74 0.15 2.61
CA ILE A 12 7.72 0.91 3.34
C ILE A 12 7.98 2.42 3.23
N ASN A 13 9.23 2.87 3.37
CA ASN A 13 9.60 4.28 3.24
C ASN A 13 9.40 4.79 1.81
N PHE A 14 9.75 3.98 0.80
CA PHE A 14 9.46 4.29 -0.60
C PHE A 14 7.95 4.47 -0.81
N TYR A 15 7.13 3.53 -0.34
CA TYR A 15 5.67 3.60 -0.45
C TYR A 15 5.09 4.86 0.20
N LYS A 16 5.50 5.17 1.43
CA LYS A 16 5.08 6.41 2.12
C LYS A 16 5.48 7.66 1.33
N LYS A 17 6.72 7.72 0.84
CA LYS A 17 7.25 8.86 0.06
C LYS A 17 6.43 9.11 -1.22
N TYR A 18 5.98 8.05 -1.89
CA TYR A 18 5.22 8.14 -3.15
C TYR A 18 3.71 8.03 -2.96
N GLY A 19 3.20 8.25 -1.74
CA GLY A 19 1.75 8.34 -1.48
C GLY A 19 1.00 7.02 -1.48
N TRP A 20 1.71 5.88 -1.46
CA TRP A 20 1.09 4.58 -1.24
C TRP A 20 0.64 4.46 0.21
N LYS A 21 -0.52 3.85 0.41
CA LYS A 21 -1.14 3.67 1.72
C LYS A 21 -1.30 2.20 2.05
N PHE A 22 -1.24 1.88 3.34
CA PHE A 22 -1.66 0.58 3.86
C PHE A 22 -3.11 0.33 3.45
N VAL A 23 -3.38 -0.87 2.94
CA VAL A 23 -4.72 -1.30 2.53
C VAL A 23 -5.27 -2.30 3.54
N ARG A 24 -4.52 -3.39 3.79
CA ARG A 24 -4.92 -4.47 4.72
C ARG A 24 -3.75 -5.38 5.04
N LYS A 25 -3.90 -6.19 6.10
CA LYS A 25 -2.97 -7.30 6.40
C LYS A 25 -3.05 -8.38 5.32
N ASN A 26 -1.95 -9.09 5.07
CA ASN A 26 -1.98 -10.25 4.18
C ASN A 26 -2.51 -11.49 4.94
N PRO A 27 -3.68 -12.04 4.58
CA PRO A 27 -4.24 -13.21 5.27
C PRO A 27 -3.42 -14.49 5.03
N LYS A 28 -2.63 -14.56 3.95
CA LYS A 28 -1.80 -15.72 3.61
C LYS A 28 -0.46 -15.72 4.34
N HIS A 29 0.06 -14.54 4.66
CA HIS A 29 1.42 -14.37 5.20
C HIS A 29 1.41 -13.34 6.33
N ARG A 30 1.56 -13.81 7.58
CA ARG A 30 1.49 -12.99 8.81
C ARG A 30 2.51 -11.83 8.84
N GLU A 31 3.62 -11.99 8.13
CA GLU A 31 4.75 -11.05 8.10
C GLU A 31 4.58 -9.91 7.09
N THR A 32 3.62 -10.02 6.18
CA THR A 32 3.45 -9.05 5.10
C THR A 32 2.10 -8.33 5.18
N ASP A 33 2.06 -7.12 4.65
CA ASP A 33 0.86 -6.30 4.51
C ASP A 33 0.73 -5.79 3.08
N PHE A 34 -0.49 -5.50 2.64
CA PHE A 34 -0.77 -4.95 1.32
C PHE A 34 -0.77 -3.42 1.32
N TYR A 35 -0.05 -2.82 0.37
CA TYR A 35 -0.01 -1.38 0.08
C TYR A 35 -0.57 -1.07 -1.31
N GLY A 36 -1.16 0.11 -1.50
CA GLY A 36 -1.67 0.56 -2.78
C GLY A 36 -1.70 2.08 -2.93
N LEU A 37 -1.61 2.54 -4.17
CA LEU A 37 -1.98 3.90 -4.53
C LEU A 37 -3.50 3.97 -4.60
N ARG A 38 -4.12 4.87 -3.83
CA ARG A 38 -5.47 5.33 -4.18
C ARG A 38 -5.27 6.37 -5.27
N LEU A 39 -5.60 6.02 -6.50
CA LEU A 39 -5.96 7.04 -7.48
C LEU A 39 -7.22 7.68 -6.89
N ASN A 40 -7.15 8.95 -6.49
CA ASN A 40 -8.38 9.70 -6.27
C ASN A 40 -9.10 9.65 -7.60
N SER A 41 -10.16 8.85 -7.69
CA SER A 41 -11.14 8.98 -8.75
C SER A 41 -11.62 10.42 -8.68
N ILE A 42 -11.13 11.26 -9.59
CA ILE A 42 -11.76 12.53 -9.87
C ILE A 42 -13.19 12.14 -10.22
N ASN A 43 -14.14 12.47 -9.34
CA ASN A 43 -15.56 12.41 -9.66
C ASN A 43 -15.75 13.40 -10.81
N VAL A 44 -15.64 12.92 -12.05
CA VAL A 44 -16.24 13.58 -13.19
C VAL A 44 -17.71 13.16 -13.15
N GLN A 45 -18.45 13.74 -12.20
CA GLN A 45 -19.89 13.88 -12.37
C GLN A 45 -20.04 15.07 -13.32
N ARG A 46 -20.25 14.76 -14.61
CA ARG A 46 -20.89 15.65 -15.57
C ARG A 46 -22.34 15.18 -15.73
#